data_AF-A0A1X4I4U6-F1
#
_entry.id   AF-A0A1X4I4U6-F1
#
_cell.length_a   1.000
_cell.length_b   1.000
_cell.length_c   1.000
_cell.angle_alpha   90.00
_cell.angle_beta   90.00
_cell.angle_gamma   90.00
#
_symmetry.space_group_name_H-M   'P 1'
#
loop_
_entity.id
_entity.type
_entity.pdbx_description
1 polymer ?
#
loop_
_entity_poly.entity_id
_entity_poly.type
_entity_poly.pdbx_seq_one_letter_code
_entity_poly.pdbx_strand_id
1 'polypeptide(L)'
;MDGRDLVRSVKSVGSLGAAQGLRTVRAAWRRRRADATGLPPRGPVRARVPGTVREVEPGPGGGLVRFGRSELRIVVAVNGA
;
A
#
# COMPACT_ATOMS: atom_id res chain seq x y z
N MET A 1 -42.22 -10.68 23.42
CA MET A 1 -40.89 -10.77 22.78
C MET A 1 -39.86 -10.51 23.86
N ASP A 2 -39.10 -11.53 24.26
CA ASP A 2 -38.18 -11.45 25.40
C ASP A 2 -36.78 -10.99 24.98
N GLY A 3 -36.15 -10.14 25.80
CA GLY A 3 -34.79 -9.65 25.57
C GLY A 3 -33.72 -10.74 25.43
N ARG A 4 -34.01 -11.98 25.89
CA ARG A 4 -33.13 -13.15 25.70
C ARG A 4 -33.01 -13.57 24.24
N ASP A 5 -34.06 -13.45 23.44
CA ASP A 5 -34.01 -13.77 22.01
C ASP A 5 -33.23 -12.71 21.21
N LEU A 6 -33.27 -11.45 21.68
CA LEU A 6 -32.47 -10.38 21.08
C LEU A 6 -30.97 -10.60 21.31
N VAL A 7 -30.57 -10.99 22.52
CA VAL A 7 -29.17 -11.32 22.84
C VAL A 7 -28.70 -12.56 22.08
N ARG A 8 -29.57 -13.55 21.87
CA ARG A 8 -29.28 -14.74 21.04
C ARG A 8 -29.12 -14.37 19.56
N SER A 9 -29.97 -13.49 19.04
CA SER A 9 -29.90 -12.99 17.66
C SER A 9 -28.62 -12.21 17.41
N VAL A 10 -28.26 -11.25 18.27
CA VAL A 10 -27.02 -10.46 18.15
C VAL A 10 -25.77 -11.34 18.23
N LYS A 11 -25.75 -12.35 19.11
CA LYS A 11 -24.65 -13.33 19.15
C LYS A 11 -24.54 -14.12 17.84
N SER A 12 -25.68 -14.59 17.30
CA SER A 12 -25.69 -15.38 16.06
C SER A 12 -25.22 -14.58 14.82
N VAL A 13 -25.64 -13.31 14.71
CA VAL A 13 -25.22 -12.40 13.63
C VAL A 13 -23.73 -12.04 13.77
N GLY A 14 -23.24 -11.83 15.00
CA GLY A 14 -21.81 -11.61 15.26
C GLY A 14 -20.94 -12.81 14.88
N SER A 15 -21.40 -14.04 15.13
CA SER A 15 -20.69 -15.28 14.76
C SER A 15 -20.69 -15.53 13.26
N LEU A 16 -21.81 -15.29 12.57
CA LEU A 16 -21.90 -15.37 11.10
C LEU A 16 -21.03 -14.29 10.43
N GLY A 17 -21.01 -13.07 10.97
CA GLY A 17 -20.14 -11.99 10.52
C GLY A 17 -18.65 -12.30 10.71
N ALA A 18 -18.28 -12.94 11.83
CA ALA A 18 -16.91 -13.39 12.06
C ALA A 18 -16.47 -14.49 11.07
N ALA A 19 -17.35 -15.46 10.78
CA ALA A 19 -17.08 -16.48 9.76
C ALA A 19 -17.01 -15.89 8.34
N GLN A 20 -17.84 -14.90 8.02
CA GLN A 20 -17.77 -14.12 6.77
C GLN A 20 -16.44 -13.38 6.67
N GLY A 21 -16.02 -12.69 7.74
CA GLY A 21 -14.77 -11.95 7.82
C GLY A 21 -13.53 -12.84 7.69
N LEU A 22 -13.54 -14.03 8.31
CA LEU A 22 -12.46 -15.00 8.13
C LEU A 22 -12.37 -15.49 6.68
N ARG A 23 -13.51 -15.70 6.00
CA ARG A 23 -13.53 -16.08 4.58
C ARG A 23 -13.00 -14.98 3.67
N THR A 24 -13.34 -13.71 3.93
CA THR A 24 -12.83 -12.58 3.14
C THR A 24 -11.34 -12.37 3.33
N VAL A 25 -10.84 -12.45 4.57
CA VAL A 25 -9.40 -12.39 4.87
C VAL A 25 -8.65 -13.55 4.20
N ARG A 26 -9.20 -14.77 4.27
CA ARG A 26 -8.61 -15.95 3.63
C ARG A 26 -8.58 -15.82 2.10
N ALA A 27 -9.64 -15.28 1.49
CA ALA A 27 -9.70 -15.02 0.05
C ALA A 27 -8.67 -13.96 -0.38
N ALA A 28 -8.56 -12.85 0.38
CA ALA A 28 -7.57 -11.81 0.12
C ALA A 28 -6.14 -12.34 0.25
N TRP A 29 -5.87 -13.16 1.27
CA TRP A 29 -4.56 -13.79 1.46
C TRP A 29 -4.21 -14.77 0.33
N ARG A 30 -5.16 -15.59 -0.12
CA ARG A 30 -5.00 -16.49 -1.28
C ARG A 30 -4.71 -15.72 -2.57
N ARG A 31 -5.43 -14.61 -2.82
CA ARG A 31 -5.20 -13.75 -3.99
C ARG A 31 -3.80 -13.12 -3.96
N ARG A 32 -3.41 -12.55 -2.82
CA ARG A 32 -2.06 -11.99 -2.62
C ARG A 32 -0.96 -13.03 -2.86
N ARG A 33 -1.20 -14.28 -2.43
CA ARG A 33 -0.25 -15.38 -2.66
C ARG A 33 -0.17 -15.74 -4.15
N ALA A 34 -1.30 -15.80 -4.85
CA ALA A 34 -1.35 -16.08 -6.28
C ALA A 34 -0.63 -14.99 -7.09
N ASP A 35 -0.82 -13.72 -6.75
CA ASP A 35 -0.11 -12.59 -7.36
C ASP A 35 1.41 -12.72 -7.12
N ALA A 36 1.82 -13.16 -5.92
CA ALA A 36 3.23 -13.34 -5.59
C ALA A 36 3.88 -14.56 -6.30
N THR A 37 3.12 -15.63 -6.56
CA THR A 37 3.63 -16.82 -7.27
C THR A 37 3.59 -16.69 -8.79
N GLY A 38 2.70 -15.85 -9.32
CA GLY A 38 2.54 -15.63 -10.76
C GLY A 38 3.50 -14.59 -11.35
N LEU A 39 4.11 -13.75 -10.51
CA LEU A 39 5.16 -12.85 -10.97
C LEU A 39 6.48 -13.61 -11.11
N PRO A 40 7.19 -13.50 -12.25
CA PRO A 40 8.54 -14.01 -12.36
C PRO A 40 9.40 -13.39 -11.24
N PRO A 41 10.31 -14.16 -10.61
CA PRO A 41 11.18 -13.64 -9.57
C PRO A 41 11.87 -12.38 -10.11
N ARG A 42 11.65 -11.25 -9.43
CA ARG A 42 12.33 -10.00 -9.79
C ARG A 42 13.81 -10.26 -9.61
N GLY A 43 14.51 -10.50 -10.72
CA GLY A 43 15.95 -10.66 -10.74
C GLY A 43 16.63 -9.43 -10.15
N PRO A 44 17.95 -9.48 -9.87
CA PRO A 44 18.69 -8.36 -9.30
C PRO A 44 18.49 -7.12 -10.19
N VAL A 45 17.58 -6.25 -9.76
CA VAL A 45 17.31 -4.99 -10.44
C VAL A 45 18.53 -4.13 -10.16
N ARG A 46 19.44 -4.02 -11.14
CA ARG A 46 20.46 -2.97 -11.12
C ARG A 46 19.69 -1.66 -11.06
N ALA A 47 19.83 -0.93 -9.96
CA ALA A 47 19.19 0.36 -9.79
C ALA A 47 19.43 1.18 -11.05
N ARG A 48 18.36 1.56 -11.76
CA ARG A 48 18.48 2.44 -12.91
C ARG A 48 18.92 3.79 -12.36
N VAL A 49 20.23 4.04 -12.40
CA VAL A 49 20.79 5.30 -11.90
C VAL A 49 20.31 6.46 -12.77
N PRO A 50 19.91 7.60 -12.18
CA PRO A 50 19.46 8.78 -12.91
C PRO A 50 20.42 9.30 -13.99
N GLY A 51 21.72 9.03 -13.84
CA GLY A 51 22.80 9.63 -14.63
C GLY A 51 23.49 10.75 -13.86
N THR A 52 24.35 11.53 -14.51
CA THR A 52 24.98 12.71 -13.90
C THR A 52 23.96 13.84 -13.74
N VAL A 53 24.13 14.66 -12.70
CA VAL A 53 23.35 15.90 -12.52
C VAL A 53 23.73 16.87 -13.63
N ARG A 54 22.72 17.43 -14.31
CA ARG A 54 22.90 18.46 -15.33
C ARG A 54 22.56 19.85 -14.80
N GLU A 55 21.53 19.94 -13.97
CA GLU A 55 20.99 21.22 -13.53
C GLU A 55 20.26 21.08 -12.19
N VAL A 56 20.28 22.15 -11.41
CA VAL A 56 19.58 22.27 -10.12
C VAL A 56 18.83 23.60 -10.10
N GLU A 57 17.52 23.52 -9.96
CA GLU A 57 16.63 24.69 -9.82
C GLU A 57 16.06 24.72 -8.40
N PRO A 58 16.54 25.63 -7.53
CA PRO A 58 15.96 25.83 -6.22
C PRO A 58 14.60 26.55 -6.31
N GLY A 59 13.67 26.17 -5.44
CA GLY A 59 12.35 26.80 -5.34
C GLY A 59 11.83 26.86 -3.91
N PRO A 60 10.84 27.72 -3.62
CA PRO A 60 10.20 27.74 -2.30
C PRO A 60 9.61 26.36 -1.98
N GLY A 61 9.96 25.81 -0.82
CA GLY A 61 9.51 24.48 -0.42
C GLY A 61 10.21 23.34 -1.15
N GLY A 62 11.38 23.54 -1.75
CA GLY A 62 12.21 22.45 -2.30
C GLY A 62 12.97 22.83 -3.57
N GLY A 63 12.83 22.01 -4.62
CA GLY A 63 13.53 22.25 -5.88
C GLY A 63 13.47 21.09 -6.86
N LEU A 64 14.05 21.29 -8.04
CA LEU A 64 14.15 20.28 -9.09
C LEU A 64 15.62 19.98 -9.38
N VAL A 65 15.97 18.70 -9.43
CA VAL A 65 17.29 18.22 -9.86
C VAL A 65 17.11 17.46 -11.17
N ARG A 66 17.70 17.97 -12.25
CA ARG A 66 17.68 17.31 -13.56
C ARG A 66 18.92 16.44 -13.69
N PHE A 67 18.71 15.16 -13.96
CA PHE A 67 19.75 14.21 -14.33
C PHE A 67 19.70 13.94 -15.83
N GLY A 68 20.76 13.33 -16.37
CA GLY A 68 20.85 12.95 -17.79
C GLY A 68 19.61 12.23 -18.36
N ARG A 69 18.87 11.47 -17.54
CA ARG A 69 17.76 10.62 -18.00
C ARG A 69 16.47 10.76 -17.17
N SER A 70 16.46 11.58 -16.13
CA SER A 70 15.34 11.68 -15.20
C SER A 70 15.39 12.98 -14.41
N GLU A 71 14.27 13.35 -13.80
CA GLU A 71 14.18 14.51 -12.91
C GLU A 71 13.74 14.08 -11.52
N LEU A 72 14.30 14.72 -10.49
CA LEU A 72 13.91 14.54 -9.09
C LEU A 72 13.30 15.84 -8.57
N ARG A 73 12.01 15.81 -8.22
CA ARG A 73 11.33 16.94 -7.60
C ARG A 73 11.32 16.76 -6.08
N ILE A 74 11.90 17.71 -5.38
CA ILE A 74 11.95 17.78 -3.92
C ILE A 74 10.84 18.73 -3.47
N VAL A 75 9.99 18.25 -2.57
CA VAL A 75 8.92 19.04 -1.94
C VAL A 75 9.02 18.87 -0.43
N VAL A 76 9.07 19.99 0.28
CA VAL A 76 9.14 20.07 1.74
C VAL A 76 7.74 20.33 2.27
N ALA A 77 7.21 19.39 3.04
CA ALA A 77 5.97 19.58 3.77
C ALA A 77 6.25 20.32 5.09
N VAL A 78 5.34 21.21 5.48
CA VAL A 78 5.42 22.03 6.71
C VAL A 78 5.36 21.21 8.02
N ASN A 79 4.99 19.94 7.94
CA ASN A 79 4.90 19.04 9.10
C ASN A 79 6.13 18.11 9.15
N GLY A 80 7.35 18.67 9.13
CA GLY A 80 8.61 17.92 9.08
C GLY A 80 8.57 16.61 9.88
N ALA A 81 9.08 15.54 9.26
CA ALA A 81 9.00 14.14 9.72
C ALA A 81 9.39 13.93 11.18
#